data_AF-A0A359H0F4-F1
#
_entry.id   AF-A0A359H0F4-F1
#
_cell.length_a   1.000
_cell.length_b   1.000
_cell.length_c   1.000
_cell.angle_alpha   90.00
_cell.angle_beta   90.00
_cell.angle_gamma   90.00
#
_symmetry.space_group_name_H-M   'P 1'
#
loop_
_entity.id
_entity.type
_entity.pdbx_description
1 polymer ?
#
loop_
_entity_poly.entity_id
_entity_poly.type
_entity_poly.pdbx_seq_one_letter_code
_entity_poly.pdbx_strand_id
1 'polypeptide(L)'
;MVASFTGQVIWYNYSNTTNQKSSPIGWFDTDLSYHEITPGMLNDSEYRIKGILLQDQIRDPKDIDPTIQKPIWIVNGRLQKDISKSLGFSFFVNNAFFYTPYQSTTKSGTLTERNVGTFSFGMELIVKI
;
A
#
# COMPACT_ATOMS: atom_id res chain seq x y z
N MET A 1 -27.17 10.11 -27.25
CA MET A 1 -26.12 10.52 -26.28
C MET A 1 -26.19 9.55 -25.12
N VAL A 2 -25.05 9.03 -24.68
CA VAL A 2 -24.96 8.01 -23.62
C VAL A 2 -23.98 8.52 -22.58
N ALA A 3 -24.40 8.58 -21.33
CA ALA A 3 -23.52 8.83 -20.20
C ALA A 3 -23.32 7.50 -19.44
N SER A 4 -22.08 7.21 -19.08
CA SER A 4 -21.72 6.07 -18.25
C SER A 4 -20.84 6.53 -17.09
N PHE A 5 -21.05 5.91 -15.93
CA PHE A 5 -20.28 6.15 -14.74
C PHE A 5 -19.83 4.81 -14.16
N THR A 6 -18.65 4.77 -13.58
CA THR A 6 -18.09 3.59 -12.94
C THR A 6 -17.53 3.98 -11.59
N GLY A 7 -18.09 3.43 -10.53
CA GLY A 7 -17.52 3.51 -9.18
C GLY A 7 -16.77 2.23 -8.87
N GLN A 8 -15.52 2.33 -8.42
CA GLN A 8 -14.76 1.23 -7.88
C GLN A 8 -14.46 1.51 -6.40
N VAL A 9 -14.64 0.49 -5.56
CA VAL A 9 -14.33 0.54 -4.13
C VAL A 9 -13.36 -0.59 -3.80
N ILE A 10 -12.24 -0.25 -3.18
CA ILE A 10 -11.29 -1.19 -2.58
C ILE A 10 -11.53 -1.14 -1.09
N TRP A 11 -12.21 -2.15 -0.54
CA TRP A 11 -12.64 -2.18 0.85
C TRP A 11 -11.47 -2.31 1.83
N TYR A 12 -10.69 -3.38 1.69
CA TYR A 12 -9.53 -3.60 2.53
C TYR A 12 -8.42 -4.19 1.69
N ASN A 13 -7.24 -3.61 1.80
CA ASN A 13 -6.04 -4.22 1.25
C ASN A 13 -5.30 -4.91 2.38
N TYR A 14 -5.25 -6.24 2.32
CA TYR A 14 -4.53 -7.08 3.27
C TYR A 14 -3.21 -7.50 2.63
N SER A 15 -2.10 -7.10 3.22
CA SER A 15 -0.77 -7.52 2.79
C SER A 15 -0.07 -8.29 3.91
N ASN A 16 0.22 -9.56 3.64
CA ASN A 16 1.07 -10.40 4.47
C ASN A 16 2.46 -10.47 3.85
N THR A 17 3.45 -9.98 4.59
CA THR A 17 4.85 -10.23 4.29
C THR A 17 5.29 -11.45 5.06
N THR A 18 5.59 -12.55 4.37
CA THR A 18 6.24 -13.73 4.97
C THR A 18 7.74 -13.46 5.08
N ASN A 19 8.13 -12.50 5.93
CA ASN A 19 9.55 -12.25 6.16
C ASN A 19 10.17 -13.53 6.71
N GLN A 20 11.34 -13.91 6.18
CA GLN A 20 12.06 -15.06 6.69
C GLN A 20 12.36 -14.86 8.17
N LYS A 21 12.42 -15.97 8.91
CA LYS A 21 12.79 -15.93 10.32
C LYS A 21 14.15 -15.26 10.42
N SER A 22 14.20 -14.13 11.13
CA SER A 22 15.44 -13.39 11.34
C SER A 22 15.77 -13.41 12.81
N SER A 23 16.94 -13.98 13.13
CA SER A 23 17.52 -13.91 14.47
C SER A 23 18.64 -12.88 14.47
N PRO A 24 18.77 -12.06 15.52
CA PRO A 24 19.87 -11.12 15.66
C PRO A 24 21.20 -11.88 15.81
N ILE A 25 22.23 -11.44 15.08
CA ILE A 25 23.57 -12.05 15.07
C ILE A 25 24.59 -11.30 15.93
N GLY A 26 24.34 -10.02 16.20
CA GLY A 26 25.20 -9.15 16.98
C GLY A 26 24.59 -7.78 17.21
N TRP A 27 25.28 -6.96 18.00
CA TRP A 27 24.92 -5.57 18.24
C TRP A 27 26.16 -4.67 18.16
N PHE A 28 25.92 -3.38 17.91
CA PHE A 28 26.98 -2.37 17.84
C PHE A 28 26.88 -1.41 19.02
N ASP A 29 28.02 -1.06 19.59
CA ASP A 29 28.10 -0.01 20.60
C ASP A 29 28.24 1.38 19.95
N THR A 30 28.18 2.44 20.76
CA THR A 30 28.27 3.86 20.36
C THR A 30 29.64 4.20 19.75
N ASP A 31 30.64 3.39 20.00
CA ASP A 31 31.98 3.42 19.41
C ASP A 31 32.11 2.54 18.15
N LEU A 32 31.00 1.97 17.67
CA LEU A 32 30.92 1.01 16.54
C LEU A 32 31.60 -0.35 16.81
N SER A 33 31.92 -0.67 18.06
CA SER A 33 32.41 -2.00 18.44
C SER A 33 31.33 -3.06 18.22
N TYR A 34 31.68 -4.13 17.49
CA TYR A 34 30.78 -5.25 17.23
C TYR A 34 30.84 -6.29 18.36
N HIS A 35 29.68 -6.68 18.85
CA HIS A 35 29.52 -7.74 19.83
C HIS A 35 28.62 -8.85 19.27
N GLU A 36 29.16 -10.05 19.15
CA GLU A 36 28.41 -11.22 18.69
C GLU A 36 27.39 -11.67 19.74
N ILE A 37 26.20 -12.08 19.28
CA ILE A 37 25.17 -12.67 20.13
C ILE A 37 25.37 -14.18 20.12
N THR A 38 25.66 -14.74 21.30
CA THR A 38 25.87 -16.19 21.44
C THR A 38 24.54 -16.96 21.53
N PRO A 39 24.52 -18.27 21.20
CA PRO A 39 23.34 -19.11 21.37
C PRO A 39 22.81 -19.17 22.81
N GLY A 40 23.70 -19.05 23.80
CA GLY A 40 23.32 -18.99 25.21
C GLY A 40 22.51 -17.74 25.56
N MET A 41 22.85 -16.60 24.96
CA MET A 41 22.10 -15.35 25.11
C MET A 41 20.72 -15.42 24.45
N LEU A 42 20.62 -16.08 23.28
CA LEU A 42 19.34 -16.27 22.58
C LEU A 42 18.36 -17.20 23.32
N ASN A 43 18.90 -18.17 24.06
CA ASN A 43 18.09 -19.13 24.82
C ASN A 43 17.59 -18.58 26.17
N ASP A 44 18.12 -17.45 26.64
CA ASP A 44 17.68 -16.78 27.85
C ASP A 44 16.51 -15.83 27.52
N SER A 45 15.36 -16.07 28.16
CA SER A 45 14.14 -15.32 27.92
C SER A 45 14.11 -13.92 28.50
N GLU A 46 15.01 -13.60 29.42
CA GLU A 46 15.10 -12.27 30.05
C GLU A 46 16.36 -11.50 29.64
N TYR A 47 17.15 -12.03 28.69
CA TYR A 47 18.39 -11.40 28.26
C TYR A 47 18.15 -10.06 27.58
N ARG A 48 18.70 -8.99 28.16
CA ARG A 48 18.53 -7.62 27.68
C ARG A 48 19.87 -7.02 27.23
N ILE A 49 19.88 -6.44 26.03
CA ILE A 49 21.00 -5.66 25.50
C ILE A 49 20.61 -4.19 25.55
N LYS A 50 21.31 -3.38 26.34
CA LYS A 50 21.02 -1.94 26.51
C LYS A 50 19.54 -1.65 26.84
N GLY A 51 18.92 -2.51 27.65
CA GLY A 51 17.52 -2.39 28.07
C GLY A 51 16.49 -2.95 27.07
N ILE A 52 16.92 -3.41 25.89
CA ILE A 52 16.06 -4.03 24.88
C ILE A 52 16.11 -5.55 25.07
N LEU A 53 14.94 -6.19 25.15
CA LEU A 53 14.85 -7.65 25.25
C LEU A 53 15.29 -8.30 23.94
N LEU A 54 16.18 -9.29 24.02
CA LEU A 54 16.72 -9.96 22.85
C LEU A 54 15.65 -10.79 22.11
N GLN A 55 14.70 -11.37 22.85
CA GLN A 55 13.60 -12.15 22.25
C GLN A 55 12.67 -11.31 21.38
N ASP A 56 12.41 -10.04 21.74
CA ASP A 56 11.58 -9.11 20.94
C ASP A 56 12.23 -8.77 19.58
N GLN A 57 13.53 -9.05 19.42
CA GLN A 57 14.25 -8.83 18.17
C GLN A 57 14.20 -10.04 17.23
N ILE A 58 13.75 -11.20 17.71
CA ILE A 58 13.54 -12.38 16.87
C ILE A 58 12.23 -12.17 16.11
N ARG A 59 12.30 -12.13 14.77
CA ARG A 59 11.10 -12.04 13.93
C ARG A 59 10.78 -13.41 13.36
N ASP A 60 9.62 -13.96 13.70
CA ASP A 60 9.11 -15.18 13.07
C ASP A 60 8.18 -14.84 11.89
N PRO A 61 8.24 -15.56 10.75
CA PRO A 61 7.31 -15.40 9.63
C PRO A 61 5.84 -15.51 10.02
N LYS A 62 5.51 -16.19 11.13
CA LYS A 62 4.14 -16.43 11.56
C LYS A 62 3.55 -15.32 12.46
N ASP A 63 4.39 -14.47 13.05
CA ASP A 63 3.97 -13.52 14.09
C ASP A 63 3.58 -12.14 13.56
N ILE A 64 3.50 -11.98 12.24
CA ILE A 64 3.20 -10.68 11.63
C ILE A 64 1.74 -10.63 11.20
N ASP A 65 0.91 -9.98 12.02
CA ASP A 65 -0.46 -9.60 11.65
C ASP A 65 -0.49 -8.94 10.26
N PRO A 66 -1.59 -9.05 9.49
CA PRO A 66 -1.66 -8.38 8.19
C PRO A 66 -1.49 -6.86 8.31
N THR A 67 -0.78 -6.27 7.34
CA THR A 67 -0.83 -4.82 7.15
C THR A 67 -2.18 -4.50 6.50
N ILE A 68 -3.03 -3.77 7.22
CA ILE A 68 -4.36 -3.38 6.74
C ILE A 68 -4.32 -1.91 6.34
N GLN A 69 -4.81 -1.63 5.13
CA GLN A 69 -5.08 -0.28 4.66
C GLN A 69 -6.58 0.02 4.67
N LYS A 70 -6.92 1.28 4.96
CA LYS A 70 -8.32 1.74 4.98
C LYS A 70 -8.97 1.66 3.58
N PRO A 71 -10.31 1.56 3.53
CA PRO A 71 -11.04 1.59 2.27
C PRO A 71 -10.74 2.84 1.45
N ILE A 72 -10.71 2.68 0.13
CA ILE A 72 -10.63 3.77 -0.86
C ILE A 72 -11.65 3.53 -1.97
N TRP A 73 -12.10 4.62 -2.61
CA TRP A 73 -13.02 4.57 -3.73
C TRP A 73 -12.57 5.52 -4.84
N ILE A 74 -13.00 5.25 -6.06
CA ILE A 74 -12.73 6.09 -7.23
C ILE A 74 -13.97 6.08 -8.12
N VAL A 75 -14.34 7.25 -8.64
CA VAL A 75 -15.45 7.41 -9.57
C VAL A 75 -14.90 7.93 -10.90
N ASN A 76 -15.26 7.23 -11.97
CA ASN A 76 -14.94 7.59 -13.34
C ASN A 76 -16.23 7.87 -14.10
N GLY A 77 -16.17 8.77 -15.08
CA GLY A 77 -17.30 9.16 -15.90
C GLY A 77 -16.91 9.23 -17.37
N ARG A 78 -17.85 8.88 -18.24
CA ARG A 78 -17.70 9.00 -19.68
C ARG A 78 -19.01 9.44 -20.32
N LEU A 79 -18.93 10.42 -21.22
CA LEU A 79 -20.06 10.95 -21.98
C LEU A 79 -19.77 10.76 -23.46
N GLN A 80 -20.58 9.96 -24.14
CA GLN A 80 -20.46 9.68 -25.56
C GLN A 80 -21.66 10.23 -26.34
N LYS A 81 -21.37 10.85 -27.48
CA LYS A 81 -22.38 11.27 -28.45
C LYS A 81 -21.95 10.86 -29.85
N ASP A 82 -22.80 10.07 -30.49
CA ASP A 82 -22.67 9.77 -31.91
C ASP A 82 -23.16 10.99 -32.72
N ILE A 83 -22.33 11.46 -33.65
CA ILE A 83 -22.65 12.54 -34.60
C ILE A 83 -23.37 11.94 -35.82
N SER A 84 -22.92 10.77 -36.26
CA SER A 84 -23.51 10.01 -37.37
C SER A 84 -23.42 8.51 -37.08
N LYS A 85 -23.89 7.69 -38.03
CA LYS A 85 -23.73 6.22 -37.93
C LYS A 85 -22.24 5.80 -37.94
N SER A 86 -21.36 6.66 -38.44
CA SER A 86 -19.94 6.37 -38.69
C SER A 86 -18.98 7.15 -37.77
N LEU A 87 -19.46 8.20 -37.10
CA LEU A 87 -18.63 9.10 -36.29
C LEU A 87 -19.31 9.42 -34.96
N GLY A 88 -18.52 9.44 -33.89
CA GLY A 88 -18.92 9.92 -32.58
C GLY A 88 -17.75 10.55 -31.83
N PHE A 89 -18.04 11.25 -30.73
CA PHE A 89 -17.04 11.71 -29.79
C PHE A 89 -17.39 11.22 -28.39
N SER A 90 -16.37 11.07 -27.54
CA SER A 90 -16.58 10.84 -26.13
C SER A 90 -15.64 11.66 -25.27
N PHE A 91 -16.18 12.23 -24.20
CA PHE A 91 -15.42 12.84 -23.12
C PHE A 91 -15.30 11.85 -21.96
N PHE A 92 -14.15 11.78 -21.33
CA PHE A 92 -13.96 10.95 -20.15
C PHE A 92 -13.26 11.72 -19.03
N VAL A 93 -13.51 11.29 -17.80
CA VAL A 93 -12.82 11.70 -16.59
C VAL A 93 -12.60 10.49 -15.70
N ASN A 94 -11.37 10.29 -15.25
CA ASN A 94 -10.98 9.32 -14.25
C ASN A 94 -10.68 10.04 -12.94
N ASN A 95 -11.02 9.41 -11.82
CA ASN A 95 -10.99 10.03 -10.50
C ASN A 95 -11.69 11.41 -10.48
N ALA A 96 -12.97 11.44 -10.86
CA ALA A 96 -13.73 12.67 -11.08
C ALA A 96 -13.69 13.67 -9.91
N PHE A 97 -13.43 13.21 -8.69
CA PHE A 97 -13.38 14.03 -7.48
C PHE A 97 -11.95 14.32 -6.98
N PHE A 98 -10.92 13.93 -7.72
CA PHE A 98 -9.53 14.05 -7.30
C PHE A 98 -9.29 13.46 -5.89
N TYR A 99 -9.91 12.31 -5.61
CA TYR A 99 -9.87 11.69 -4.29
C TYR A 99 -8.54 10.97 -4.08
N THR A 100 -7.56 11.68 -3.49
CA THR A 100 -6.22 11.17 -3.15
C THR A 100 -5.93 11.28 -1.65
N PRO A 101 -6.57 10.45 -0.80
CA PRO A 101 -6.43 10.57 0.65
C PRO A 101 -5.03 10.11 1.12
N TYR A 102 -4.53 10.78 2.14
CA TYR A 102 -3.37 10.32 2.92
C TYR A 102 -3.83 9.37 4.01
N GLN A 103 -3.35 8.12 3.97
CA GLN A 103 -3.77 7.09 4.91
C GLN A 103 -2.55 6.37 5.49
N SER A 104 -2.61 6.11 6.80
CA SER A 104 -1.68 5.23 7.51
C SER A 104 -2.16 3.77 7.43
N THR A 105 -1.27 2.84 7.79
CA THR A 105 -1.58 1.41 7.89
C THR A 105 -1.65 1.00 9.36
N THR A 106 -2.11 -0.23 9.63
CA THR A 106 -2.10 -0.78 11.00
C THR A 106 -0.70 -0.93 11.59
N LYS A 107 0.36 -0.97 10.76
CA LYS A 107 1.74 -1.19 11.20
C LYS A 107 2.61 0.06 11.22
N SER A 108 2.22 1.11 10.52
CA SER A 108 3.02 2.34 10.43
C SER A 108 2.11 3.55 10.42
N GLY A 109 2.43 4.52 11.30
CA GLY A 109 1.82 5.84 11.32
C GLY A 109 2.25 6.73 10.15
N THR A 110 3.21 6.29 9.33
CA THR A 110 3.64 7.04 8.15
C THR A 110 2.48 7.12 7.15
N LEU A 111 2.10 8.34 6.81
CA LEU A 111 1.03 8.59 5.84
C LEU A 111 1.55 8.32 4.43
N THR A 112 0.80 7.52 3.68
CA THR A 112 1.05 7.31 2.25
C THR A 112 -0.13 7.83 1.45
N GLU A 113 0.17 8.51 0.34
CA GLU A 113 -0.86 9.02 -0.56
C GLU A 113 -1.44 7.86 -1.40
N ARG A 114 -2.76 7.79 -1.48
CA ARG A 114 -3.50 6.78 -2.25
C ARG A 114 -4.08 7.42 -3.51
N ASN A 115 -4.32 6.61 -4.55
CA ASN A 115 -4.85 7.06 -5.84
C ASN A 115 -4.00 8.13 -6.55
N VAL A 116 -2.71 8.22 -6.24
CA VAL A 116 -1.79 9.15 -6.91
C VAL A 116 -1.75 8.88 -8.41
N GLY A 117 -1.82 9.94 -9.22
CA GLY A 117 -1.75 9.84 -10.69
C GLY A 117 -2.97 9.22 -11.37
N THR A 118 -4.06 8.97 -10.63
CA THR A 118 -5.30 8.38 -11.19
C THR A 118 -6.23 9.41 -11.84
N PHE A 119 -6.06 10.70 -11.52
CA PHE A 119 -6.83 11.76 -12.17
C PHE A 119 -6.37 11.95 -13.61
N SER A 120 -7.31 11.82 -14.54
CA SER A 120 -7.08 12.13 -15.95
C SER A 120 -8.40 12.47 -16.62
N PHE A 121 -8.37 13.28 -17.67
CA PHE A 121 -9.54 13.59 -18.47
C PHE A 121 -9.14 13.77 -19.92
N GLY A 122 -10.09 13.61 -20.83
CA GLY A 122 -9.79 13.73 -22.25
C GLY A 122 -11.01 13.60 -23.13
N MET A 123 -10.74 13.70 -24.43
CA MET A 123 -11.72 13.52 -25.49
C MET A 123 -11.17 12.51 -26.49
N GLU A 124 -12.06 11.65 -26.97
CA GLU A 124 -11.76 10.64 -27.99
C GLU A 124 -12.71 10.82 -29.17
N LEU A 125 -12.19 10.63 -30.39
CA LEU A 125 -12.96 10.53 -31.61
C LEU A 125 -13.19 9.04 -31.92
N ILE A 126 -14.45 8.66 -32.12
CA ILE A 126 -14.85 7.28 -32.40
C ILE A 126 -15.22 7.21 -33.89
N VAL A 127 -14.49 6.39 -34.63
CA VAL A 127 -14.80 6.06 -36.03
C VAL A 127 -15.35 4.64 -36.06
N LYS A 128 -16.60 4.48 -36.52
CA LYS A 128 -17.25 3.18 -36.69
C LYS A 128 -17.16 2.82 -38.18
N ILE A 129 -16.38 1.78 -38.49
CA ILE A 129 -16.18 1.22 -39.83
C ILE A 129 -17.20 0.11 -40.06
#